data_AF-A0A819NE62-F1
#
_entry.id   AF-A0A819NE62-F1
#
_cell.length_a   1.000
_cell.length_b   1.000
_cell.length_c   1.000
_cell.angle_alpha   90.00
_cell.angle_beta   90.00
_cell.angle_gamma   90.00
#
_symmetry.space_group_name_H-M   'P 1'
#
loop_
_entity.id
_entity.type
_entity.pdbx_description
1 polymer ?
#
loop_
_entity_poly.entity_id
_entity_poly.type
_entity_poly.pdbx_seq_one_letter_code
_entity_poly.pdbx_strand_id
1 'polypeptide(L)'
;QWGELPTSVAYISNGKVMGWGNKAIEIRNVDSATLDGVFMHKRAQKLKYLCEKNEKVFFSSIRNGSSCQIYFMALNKMSSW
;
A
#
# COMPACT_ATOMS: atom_id res chain seq x y z
N GLN A 1 -14.05 -2.21 -6.09
CA GLN A 1 -14.16 -0.75 -5.91
C GLN A 1 -13.36 -0.35 -4.68
N TRP A 2 -12.51 0.68 -4.76
CA TRP A 2 -11.75 1.20 -3.63
C TRP A 2 -12.63 2.05 -2.70
N GLY A 3 -12.35 2.08 -1.40
CA GLY A 3 -13.04 2.95 -0.44
C GLY A 3 -12.67 4.43 -0.64
N GLU A 4 -11.44 4.69 -1.07
CA GLU A 4 -10.95 5.99 -1.57
C GLU A 4 -10.20 5.75 -2.89
N LEU A 5 -10.30 6.67 -3.87
CA LEU A 5 -9.48 6.56 -5.08
C LEU A 5 -7.98 6.62 -4.71
N PRO A 6 -7.21 5.55 -4.94
CA PRO A 6 -5.82 5.51 -4.53
C PRO A 6 -4.96 6.45 -5.38
N THR A 7 -3.97 7.06 -4.75
CA THR A 7 -2.96 7.91 -5.42
C THR A 7 -1.86 7.09 -6.10
N SER A 8 -1.69 5.83 -5.67
CA SER A 8 -0.78 4.86 -6.25
C SER A 8 -1.40 3.47 -6.11
N VAL A 9 -1.25 2.64 -7.14
CA VAL A 9 -1.71 1.23 -7.15
C VAL A 9 -0.55 0.36 -7.61
N ALA A 10 -0.37 -0.79 -7.00
CA ALA A 10 0.62 -1.78 -7.43
C ALA A 10 0.10 -3.20 -7.24
N TYR A 11 0.41 -4.05 -8.23
CA TYR A 11 0.39 -5.49 -8.06
C TYR A 11 1.65 -5.91 -7.32
N ILE A 12 1.50 -6.78 -6.33
CA ILE A 12 2.58 -7.36 -5.55
C ILE A 12 2.50 -8.89 -5.65
N SER A 13 3.53 -9.58 -5.18
CA SER A 13 3.54 -11.04 -5.11
C SER A 13 2.32 -11.60 -4.36
N ASN A 14 2.03 -12.89 -4.60
CA ASN A 14 0.90 -13.63 -4.02
C ASN A 14 -0.50 -13.19 -4.48
N GLY A 15 -0.62 -12.67 -5.71
CA GLY A 15 -1.93 -12.35 -6.30
C GLY A 15 -2.68 -11.22 -5.58
N LYS A 16 -1.94 -10.27 -4.99
CA LYS A 16 -2.51 -9.13 -4.28
C LYS A 16 -2.30 -7.83 -5.04
N VAL A 17 -3.27 -6.94 -4.89
CA VAL A 17 -3.18 -5.54 -5.33
C VAL A 17 -3.29 -4.64 -4.12
N MET A 18 -2.39 -3.66 -4.04
CA MET A 18 -2.38 -2.64 -2.99
C MET A 18 -2.73 -1.27 -3.57
N GLY A 19 -3.57 -0.53 -2.86
CA GLY A 19 -3.95 0.84 -3.19
C GLY A 19 -3.58 1.80 -2.05
N TRP A 20 -2.75 2.80 -2.33
CA TRP A 20 -2.36 3.84 -1.38
C TRP A 20 -3.27 5.07 -1.53
N GLY A 21 -4.32 5.14 -0.72
CA GLY A 21 -5.18 6.33 -0.56
C GLY A 21 -4.55 7.37 0.38
N ASN A 22 -5.20 8.53 0.54
CA ASN A 22 -4.73 9.54 1.49
C ASN A 22 -5.03 9.14 2.94
N LYS A 23 -6.09 8.36 3.18
CA LYS A 23 -6.53 7.95 4.52
C LYS A 23 -6.13 6.53 4.90
N ALA A 24 -5.95 5.65 3.92
CA ALA A 24 -5.62 4.25 4.17
C ALA A 24 -4.83 3.62 3.02
N ILE A 25 -4.13 2.53 3.33
CA ILE A 25 -3.64 1.58 2.35
C ILE A 25 -4.58 0.38 2.36
N GLU A 26 -5.22 0.10 1.23
CA GLU A 26 -6.08 -1.07 1.04
C GLU A 26 -5.31 -2.18 0.35
N ILE A 27 -5.60 -3.42 0.72
CA ILE A 27 -4.98 -4.61 0.14
C ILE A 27 -6.08 -5.59 -0.23
N ARG A 28 -6.04 -6.07 -1.46
CA ARG A 28 -7.09 -6.89 -2.04
C ARG A 28 -6.51 -8.10 -2.75
N ASN A 29 -7.23 -9.20 -2.69
CA ASN A 29 -6.98 -10.33 -3.56
C ASN A 29 -7.44 -9.98 -4.99
N VAL A 30 -6.60 -10.28 -5.98
CA VAL A 30 -6.86 -9.93 -7.39
C VAL A 30 -7.95 -10.82 -7.98
N ASP A 31 -7.97 -12.11 -7.65
CA ASP A 31 -8.87 -13.09 -8.25
C ASP A 31 -10.29 -12.97 -7.69
N SER A 32 -10.43 -12.82 -6.38
CA SER A 32 -11.74 -12.72 -5.72
C SER A 32 -12.25 -11.28 -5.57
N ALA A 33 -11.38 -10.28 -5.83
CA ALA A 33 -11.63 -8.86 -5.56
C ALA A 33 -12.00 -8.53 -4.09
N THR A 34 -11.75 -9.45 -3.14
CA THR A 34 -12.02 -9.26 -1.71
C THR A 34 -11.06 -8.28 -1.09
N LEU A 35 -11.51 -7.63 -0.01
CA LEU A 35 -10.66 -6.77 0.81
C LEU A 35 -9.97 -7.63 1.87
N ASP A 36 -8.66 -7.82 1.71
CA ASP A 36 -7.84 -8.65 2.61
C ASP A 36 -7.32 -7.84 3.80
N GLY A 37 -7.19 -6.52 3.67
CA GLY A 37 -6.73 -5.68 4.76
C GLY A 37 -6.76 -4.18 4.49
N VAL A 38 -6.79 -3.39 5.58
CA VAL A 38 -6.78 -1.93 5.55
C VAL A 38 -5.83 -1.39 6.62
N PHE A 39 -4.85 -0.60 6.20
CA PHE A 39 -3.97 0.14 7.12
C PHE A 39 -4.38 1.61 7.16
N MET A 40 -5.03 2.01 8.24
CA MET A 40 -5.47 3.39 8.45
C MET A 40 -4.30 4.30 8.82
N HIS A 41 -4.22 5.47 8.18
CA HIS A 41 -3.26 6.50 8.54
C HIS A 41 -3.76 7.31 9.75
N LYS A 42 -2.85 7.66 10.66
CA LYS A 42 -3.17 8.57 11.78
C LYS A 42 -3.56 9.97 11.31
N ARG A 43 -3.05 10.38 10.16
CA ARG A 43 -3.34 11.66 9.48
C ARG A 43 -3.34 11.43 7.98
N ALA A 44 -4.13 12.23 7.26
CA ALA A 44 -4.13 12.16 5.80
C ALA A 44 -2.75 12.48 5.24
N GLN A 45 -2.24 11.62 4.35
CA GLN A 45 -0.92 11.78 3.73
C GLN A 45 -0.87 11.09 2.37
N LYS A 46 -0.15 11.68 1.41
CA LYS A 46 0.06 11.08 0.09
C LYS A 46 1.24 10.13 0.15
N LEU A 47 1.03 8.88 -0.26
CA LEU A 47 2.06 7.86 -0.33
C LEU A 47 2.18 7.35 -1.76
N LYS A 48 3.39 6.99 -2.18
CA LYS A 48 3.66 6.43 -3.51
C LYS A 48 4.39 5.10 -3.38
N TYR A 49 3.91 4.10 -4.10
CA TYR A 49 4.63 2.85 -4.27
C TYR A 49 5.98 3.09 -4.95
N LEU A 50 7.02 2.39 -4.49
CA LEU A 50 8.34 2.41 -5.12
C LEU A 50 8.65 1.06 -5.78
N CYS A 51 8.74 0.00 -4.97
CA CYS A 51 9.01 -1.34 -5.45
C CYS A 51 8.68 -2.40 -4.40
N GLU A 52 8.52 -3.63 -4.86
CA GLU A 52 8.64 -4.83 -4.04
C GLU A 52 10.06 -5.39 -4.21
N LYS A 53 10.73 -5.72 -3.09
CA LYS A 53 12.04 -6.36 -3.08
C LYS A 53 12.25 -7.12 -1.77
N ASN A 54 12.78 -8.34 -1.83
CA ASN A 54 13.10 -9.15 -0.66
C ASN A 54 11.93 -9.27 0.33
N GLU A 55 10.75 -9.68 -0.17
CA GLU A 55 9.51 -9.83 0.61
C GLU A 55 9.04 -8.55 1.32
N LYS A 56 9.46 -7.38 0.83
CA LYS A 56 9.08 -6.08 1.36
C LYS A 56 8.53 -5.21 0.26
N VAL A 57 7.45 -4.50 0.58
CA VAL A 57 6.92 -3.42 -0.25
C VAL A 57 7.46 -2.11 0.29
N PHE A 58 8.18 -1.37 -0.54
CA PHE A 58 8.72 -0.05 -0.24
C PHE A 58 7.82 1.03 -0.84
N PHE A 59 7.58 2.08 -0.06
CA PHE A 59 6.79 3.22 -0.48
C PHE A 59 7.31 4.50 0.20
N SER A 60 7.05 5.65 -0.39
CA SER A 60 7.49 6.94 0.14
C SER A 60 6.32 7.86 0.45
N SER A 61 6.53 8.80 1.37
CA SER A 61 5.66 9.97 1.48
C SER A 61 5.96 10.98 0.38
N ILE A 62 4.90 11.52 -0.22
CA ILE A 62 5.00 12.68 -1.10
C ILE A 62 4.79 13.92 -0.24
N ARG A 63 5.83 14.73 -0.08
CA ARG A 63 5.78 16.03 0.61
C ARG A 63 6.10 17.13 -0.37
N ASN A 64 5.55 18.32 -0.16
CA ASN A 64 5.95 19.50 -0.92
C ASN A 64 7.38 19.89 -0.47
N GLY A 65 8.39 19.61 -1.29
CA GLY A 65 9.81 19.86 -1.00
C GLY A 65 10.73 18.71 -1.42
N SER A 66 12.02 18.78 -1.05
CA SER A 66 13.04 17.78 -1.44
C SER A 66 13.16 16.57 -0.49
N SER A 67 12.46 16.56 0.64
CA SER A 67 12.52 15.45 1.60
C SER A 67 11.31 14.52 1.48
N CYS A 68 11.58 13.22 1.43
CA CYS A 68 10.58 12.17 1.54
C CYS A 68 11.00 11.17 2.62
N GLN A 69 10.02 10.59 3.31
CA GLN A 69 10.26 9.46 4.20
C GLN A 69 9.99 8.17 3.44
N ILE A 70 10.90 7.21 3.55
CA ILE A 70 10.75 5.86 3.00
C ILE A 70 10.24 4.94 4.09
N TYR A 71 9.24 4.13 3.75
CA TYR A 71 8.64 3.12 4.60
C TYR A 71 8.77 1.76 3.92
N PHE A 72 8.61 0.68 4.70
CA PHE A 72 8.45 -0.65 4.16
C PHE A 72 7.42 -1.46 4.94
N MET A 73 6.80 -2.42 4.27
CA MET A 73 5.91 -3.43 4.86
C MET A 73 6.43 -4.82 4.48
N ALA A 74 6.54 -5.72 5.46
CA ALA A 74 6.94 -7.11 5.21
C ALA A 74 5.72 -7.94 4.78
N LEU A 75 5.85 -8.66 3.66
CA LEU A 75 4.77 -9.46 3.07
C LEU A 75 4.59 -10.83 3.74
N ASN A 76 5.64 -11.37 4.34
CA ASN A 76 5.62 -12.65 5.05
C ASN A 76 4.74 -12.67 6.30
N LYS A 77 4.44 -11.50 6.87
CA LYS A 77 3.46 -11.38 7.96
C LYS A 77 2.03 -11.28 7.45
N MET A 78 1.81 -11.17 6.14
CA MET A 78 0.51 -10.87 5.56
C MET A 78 -0.30 -12.11 5.15
N SER A 79 0.24 -13.30 5.34
CA SER A 79 -0.43 -14.59 5.07
C SER A 79 -1.26 -15.10 6.25
N SER A 80 -1.27 -14.41 7.39
CA SER A 80 -1.91 -14.86 8.63
C SER A 80 -2.75 -13.80 9.35
N TRP A 81 -3.26 -12.78 8.63
CA TRP A 81 -4.23 -11.82 9.17
C TRP A 81 -5.64 -12.18 8.73
#